data_AF-A0A932L896-F1
#
_entry.id   AF-A0A932L896-F1
#
_cell.length_a   1.000
_cell.length_b   1.000
_cell.length_c   1.000
_cell.angle_alpha   90.00
_cell.angle_beta   90.00
_cell.angle_gamma   90.00
#
_symmetry.space_group_name_H-M   'P 1'
#
loop_
_entity.id
_entity.type
_entity.pdbx_description
1 polymer ?
#
loop_
_entity_poly.entity_id
_entity_poly.type
_entity_poly.pdbx_seq_one_letter_code
_entity_poly.pdbx_strand_id
1 'polypeptide(L)'
;MPIAAAVGVDYDGTLIHDGWASYDRFWRAVHQQCVGHLLGHCRELLETATRGAGRFPRQVQALLQDALALRDRRDAGRVSGHGLAVARGRLRHRLDRLLTWTRANPVNERFAAHLARHQHQLFTFLDDPAIAATNWRAQEALRPAVVNRKVWGGNRTPAGAAVQAPVMSFLRTCWQQGLDSLTLLAPLLCGQPPQPLLAHLNRSPP
;
A
#
# COMPACT_ATOMS: atom_id res chain seq x y z
N MET A 1 -12.65 14.91 5.21
CA MET A 1 -11.61 14.15 4.47
C MET A 1 -10.86 13.29 5.48
N PRO A 2 -11.02 11.96 5.45
CA PRO A 2 -10.80 11.12 6.64
C PRO A 2 -9.32 10.85 7.01
N ILE A 3 -8.39 10.76 6.04
CA ILE A 3 -7.03 10.27 6.36
C ILE A 3 -6.11 11.33 6.99
N ALA A 4 -6.13 12.57 6.48
CA ALA A 4 -5.38 13.68 7.09
C ALA A 4 -5.89 14.02 8.50
N ALA A 5 -7.19 13.83 8.74
CA ALA A 5 -7.77 13.99 10.08
C ALA A 5 -7.41 12.84 11.03
N ALA A 6 -7.09 11.66 10.49
CA ALA A 6 -6.75 10.48 11.30
C ALA A 6 -5.26 10.41 11.68
N VAL A 7 -4.36 10.85 10.79
CA VAL A 7 -2.91 10.66 10.96
C VAL A 7 -2.14 11.98 11.13
N GLY A 8 -2.75 13.12 10.78
CA GLY A 8 -2.08 14.43 10.75
C GLY A 8 -1.29 14.64 9.46
N VAL A 9 -1.38 15.83 8.87
CA VAL A 9 -0.71 16.16 7.58
C VAL A 9 0.82 16.22 7.69
N ASP A 10 1.32 16.31 8.92
CA ASP A 10 2.73 16.37 9.31
C ASP A 10 3.36 15.01 9.55
N TYR A 11 2.62 13.91 9.32
CA TYR A 11 3.14 12.55 9.39
C TYR A 11 4.42 12.37 8.57
N ASP A 12 5.47 11.89 9.21
CA ASP A 12 6.83 11.74 8.67
C ASP A 12 7.26 10.27 8.51
N GLY A 13 6.35 9.32 8.76
CA GLY A 13 6.59 7.90 8.57
C GLY A 13 6.50 7.43 7.11
N THR A 14 6.36 6.13 6.91
CA THR A 14 6.27 5.52 5.57
C THR A 14 4.83 5.26 5.15
N LEU A 15 4.45 5.71 3.95
CA LEU A 15 3.15 5.45 3.34
C LEU A 15 3.30 4.53 2.12
N ILE A 16 2.71 3.34 2.20
CA ILE A 16 2.56 2.44 1.06
C ILE A 16 1.13 2.54 0.53
N HIS A 17 0.93 3.09 -0.66
CA HIS A 17 -0.42 3.44 -1.14
C HIS A 17 -0.65 3.13 -2.62
N ASP A 18 -1.90 3.25 -3.07
CA ASP A 18 -2.38 2.99 -4.42
C ASP A 18 -2.27 4.19 -5.37
N GLY A 19 -1.63 5.28 -4.93
CA GLY A 19 -1.46 6.49 -5.71
C GLY A 19 -2.70 7.40 -5.76
N TRP A 20 -3.60 7.29 -4.79
CA TRP A 20 -4.68 8.28 -4.63
C TRP A 20 -4.14 9.67 -4.25
N ALA A 21 -4.63 10.72 -4.91
CA ALA A 21 -4.08 12.09 -4.79
C ALA A 21 -4.19 12.71 -3.37
N SER A 22 -4.99 12.14 -2.47
CA SER A 22 -5.07 12.64 -1.08
C SER A 22 -3.77 12.38 -0.29
N TYR A 23 -2.99 11.37 -0.70
CA TYR A 23 -1.71 11.04 -0.09
C TYR A 23 -0.62 12.08 -0.40
N ASP A 24 -0.73 12.82 -1.51
CA ASP A 24 0.28 13.81 -1.92
C ASP A 24 0.42 14.99 -0.93
N ARG A 25 -0.50 15.09 0.05
CA ARG A 25 -0.47 16.10 1.11
C ARG A 25 0.51 15.79 2.24
N PHE A 26 0.92 14.53 2.39
CA PHE A 26 1.84 14.09 3.44
C PHE A 26 3.29 14.29 3.00
N TRP A 27 3.69 15.52 2.72
CA TRP A 27 4.98 15.86 2.11
C TRP A 27 6.21 15.45 2.93
N ARG A 28 6.05 15.22 4.25
CA ARG A 28 7.10 14.71 5.14
C ARG A 28 7.26 13.20 5.10
N ALA A 29 6.23 12.48 4.63
CA ALA A 29 6.24 11.04 4.63
C ALA A 29 7.15 10.49 3.53
N VAL A 30 7.72 9.32 3.79
CA VAL A 30 8.36 8.52 2.75
C VAL A 30 7.27 7.78 1.98
N HIS A 31 7.21 7.99 0.66
CA HIS A 31 6.18 7.40 -0.18
C HIS A 31 6.69 6.17 -0.95
N GLN A 32 5.86 5.12 -0.95
CA GLN A 32 6.01 3.95 -1.79
C GLN A 32 4.69 3.65 -2.50
N GLN A 33 4.70 3.65 -3.83
CA GLN A 33 3.56 3.18 -4.62
C GLN A 33 3.48 1.66 -4.53
N CYS A 34 2.30 1.14 -4.22
CA CYS A 34 2.08 -0.30 -4.13
C CYS A 34 2.26 -0.93 -5.52
N VAL A 35 3.33 -1.70 -5.68
CA VAL A 35 3.63 -2.41 -6.93
C VAL A 35 2.50 -3.36 -7.32
N GLY A 36 1.80 -3.93 -6.33
CA GLY A 36 0.64 -4.79 -6.56
C GLY A 36 -0.52 -4.10 -7.27
N HIS A 37 -0.82 -2.84 -6.91
CA HIS A 37 -1.86 -2.06 -7.59
C HIS A 37 -1.44 -1.69 -9.02
N LEU A 38 -0.18 -1.31 -9.21
CA LEU A 38 0.34 -0.99 -10.55
C LEU A 38 0.33 -2.23 -11.48
N LEU A 39 0.68 -3.41 -10.95
CA LEU A 39 0.58 -4.67 -11.68
C LEU A 39 -0.88 -5.03 -12.00
N GLY A 40 -1.81 -4.79 -11.07
CA GLY A 40 -3.25 -4.95 -11.30
C GLY A 40 -3.73 -4.07 -12.46
N HIS A 41 -3.42 -2.78 -12.42
CA HIS A 41 -3.76 -1.83 -13.47
C HIS A 41 -3.14 -2.23 -14.83
N CYS A 42 -1.89 -2.74 -14.85
CA CYS A 42 -1.30 -3.28 -16.08
C CYS A 42 -2.15 -4.43 -16.68
N ARG A 43 -2.68 -5.33 -15.84
CA ARG A 43 -3.53 -6.45 -16.30
C ARG A 43 -4.84 -5.95 -16.87
N GLU A 44 -5.52 -5.03 -16.18
CA GLU A 44 -6.78 -4.42 -16.65
C GLU A 44 -6.61 -3.73 -18.01
N LEU A 45 -5.49 -3.00 -18.19
CA LEU A 45 -5.16 -2.39 -19.47
C LEU A 45 -4.91 -3.43 -20.57
N LEU A 46 -4.32 -4.58 -20.23
CA LEU A 46 -4.05 -5.65 -21.17
C LEU A 46 -5.29 -6.43 -21.59
N GLU A 47 -6.27 -6.58 -20.70
CA GLU A 47 -7.55 -7.23 -20.98
C GLU A 47 -8.36 -6.46 -22.04
N THR A 48 -8.26 -5.13 -22.02
CA THR A 48 -8.99 -4.24 -22.94
C THR A 48 -8.14 -3.72 -24.11
N ALA A 49 -6.85 -4.07 -24.13
CA ALA A 49 -5.92 -3.57 -25.13
C ALA A 49 -6.23 -4.11 -26.53
N THR A 50 -6.37 -3.20 -27.49
CA THR A 50 -6.45 -3.53 -28.91
C THR A 50 -5.17 -3.14 -29.64
N ARG A 51 -4.75 -3.96 -30.60
CA ARG A 51 -3.58 -3.70 -31.47
C ARG A 51 -2.31 -3.36 -30.65
N GLY A 52 -1.63 -2.27 -31.00
CA GLY A 52 -0.39 -1.82 -30.34
C GLY A 52 -0.55 -1.29 -28.91
N ALA A 53 -1.78 -1.08 -28.41
CA ALA A 53 -2.01 -0.52 -27.09
C ALA A 53 -1.46 -1.40 -25.95
N GLY A 54 -1.35 -2.71 -26.16
CA GLY A 54 -0.81 -3.63 -25.15
C GLY A 54 0.70 -3.53 -24.94
N ARG A 55 1.46 -2.84 -25.83
CA ARG A 55 2.92 -2.78 -25.73
C ARG A 55 3.38 -2.09 -24.45
N PHE A 56 2.83 -0.92 -24.16
CA PHE A 56 3.20 -0.11 -23.02
C PHE A 56 2.94 -0.82 -21.67
N PRO A 57 1.72 -1.29 -21.36
CA PRO A 57 1.45 -1.98 -20.10
C PRO A 57 2.27 -3.27 -19.92
N ARG A 58 2.58 -4.04 -20.99
CA ARG A 58 3.50 -5.19 -20.89
C ARG A 58 4.91 -4.77 -20.46
N GLN A 59 5.42 -3.68 -21.03
CA GLN A 59 6.76 -3.19 -20.70
C GLN A 59 6.86 -2.69 -19.26
N VAL A 60 5.81 -2.00 -18.78
CA VAL A 60 5.69 -1.58 -17.37
C VAL A 60 5.56 -2.78 -16.46
N GLN A 61 4.69 -3.74 -16.79
CA GLN A 61 4.52 -4.95 -16.00
C GLN A 61 5.84 -5.72 -15.83
N ALA A 62 6.59 -5.91 -16.92
CA ALA A 62 7.90 -6.56 -16.86
C ALA A 62 8.89 -5.79 -15.98
N LEU A 63 8.92 -4.45 -16.10
CA LEU A 63 9.79 -3.60 -15.29
C LEU A 63 9.46 -3.67 -13.79
N LEU A 64 8.18 -3.71 -13.43
CA LEU A 64 7.73 -3.89 -12.05
C LEU A 64 8.06 -5.29 -11.52
N GLN A 65 7.90 -6.34 -12.33
CA GLN A 65 8.30 -7.70 -11.98
C GLN A 65 9.81 -7.83 -11.77
N ASP A 66 10.63 -7.18 -12.62
CA ASP A 66 12.08 -7.14 -12.47
C ASP A 66 12.50 -6.45 -11.16
N ALA A 67 11.77 -5.41 -10.74
CA ALA A 67 12.00 -4.74 -9.46
C ALA A 67 11.69 -5.65 -8.26
N LEU A 68 10.61 -6.42 -8.32
CA LEU A 68 10.30 -7.42 -7.28
C LEU A 68 11.34 -8.54 -7.24
N ALA A 69 11.76 -9.05 -8.40
CA ALA A 69 12.81 -10.07 -8.48
C ALA A 69 14.18 -9.55 -7.98
N LEU A 70 14.47 -8.25 -8.14
CA LEU A 70 15.65 -7.63 -7.56
C LEU A 70 15.57 -7.56 -6.03
N ARG A 71 14.41 -7.18 -5.46
CA ARG A 71 14.16 -7.26 -4.02
C ARG A 71 14.36 -8.68 -3.50
N ASP A 72 13.76 -9.68 -4.14
CA ASP A 72 13.86 -11.07 -3.68
C ASP A 72 15.31 -11.58 -3.69
N ARG A 73 16.11 -11.13 -4.66
CA ARG A 73 17.56 -11.41 -4.68
C ARG A 73 18.30 -10.70 -3.55
N ARG A 74 17.97 -9.45 -3.25
CA ARG A 74 18.55 -8.70 -2.13
C ARG A 74 18.22 -9.36 -0.80
N ASP A 75 16.96 -9.66 -0.56
CA ASP A 75 16.49 -10.24 0.71
C ASP A 75 17.08 -11.63 0.93
N ALA A 76 17.38 -12.36 -0.15
CA ALA A 76 18.10 -13.63 -0.10
C ALA A 76 19.65 -13.49 -0.07
N GLY A 77 20.20 -12.28 0.04
CA GLY A 77 21.65 -12.04 0.06
C GLY A 77 22.39 -12.37 -1.25
N ARG A 78 21.67 -12.48 -2.38
CA ARG A 78 22.20 -12.89 -3.69
C ARG A 78 22.68 -11.72 -4.56
N VAL A 79 22.68 -10.50 -4.03
CA VAL A 79 23.19 -9.31 -4.72
C VAL A 79 23.94 -8.43 -3.74
N SER A 80 25.12 -7.95 -4.13
CA SER A 80 25.90 -7.02 -3.33
C SER A 80 25.23 -5.64 -3.27
N GLY A 81 25.59 -4.81 -2.28
CA GLY A 81 25.09 -3.43 -2.19
C GLY A 81 25.38 -2.61 -3.45
N HIS A 82 26.58 -2.75 -4.03
CA HIS A 82 26.91 -2.12 -5.31
C HIS A 82 26.05 -2.66 -6.47
N GLY A 83 25.88 -3.99 -6.55
CA GLY A 83 25.04 -4.62 -7.58
C GLY A 83 23.58 -4.19 -7.49
N LEU A 84 23.05 -4.02 -6.27
CA LEU A 84 21.72 -3.50 -6.02
C LEU A 84 21.57 -2.07 -6.52
N ALA A 85 22.53 -1.19 -6.18
CA ALA A 85 22.52 0.20 -6.62
C ALA A 85 22.54 0.33 -8.15
N VAL A 86 23.39 -0.46 -8.83
CA VAL A 86 23.45 -0.50 -10.30
C VAL A 86 22.15 -1.02 -10.91
N ALA A 87 21.61 -2.13 -10.40
CA ALA A 87 20.38 -2.71 -10.92
C ALA A 87 19.18 -1.78 -10.72
N ARG A 88 19.08 -1.10 -9.57
CA ARG A 88 18.09 -0.06 -9.29
C ARG A 88 18.22 1.13 -10.26
N GLY A 89 19.45 1.60 -10.51
CA GLY A 89 19.70 2.65 -11.50
C GLY A 89 19.22 2.27 -12.90
N ARG A 90 19.43 1.01 -13.31
CA ARG A 90 18.91 0.48 -14.58
C ARG A 90 17.39 0.44 -14.63
N LEU A 91 16.71 0.09 -13.53
CA LEU A 91 15.24 0.12 -13.44
C LEU A 91 14.70 1.54 -13.59
N ARG A 92 15.30 2.52 -12.89
CA ARG A 92 14.95 3.95 -13.01
C ARG A 92 15.13 4.44 -14.44
N HIS A 93 16.28 4.20 -15.05
CA HIS A 93 16.53 4.61 -16.43
C HIS A 93 15.57 3.94 -17.44
N ARG A 94 15.24 2.66 -17.23
CA ARG A 94 14.25 1.97 -18.08
C ARG A 94 12.85 2.58 -17.93
N LEU A 95 12.46 2.98 -16.72
CA LEU A 95 11.21 3.69 -16.48
C LEU A 95 11.21 5.03 -17.24
N ASP A 96 12.26 5.84 -17.10
CA ASP A 96 12.38 7.14 -17.78
C ASP A 96 12.21 6.99 -19.30
N ARG A 97 12.87 5.99 -19.89
CA ARG A 97 12.74 5.65 -21.31
C ARG A 97 11.32 5.25 -21.71
N LEU A 98 10.62 4.51 -20.86
CA LEU A 98 9.21 4.16 -21.09
C LEU A 98 8.30 5.38 -20.97
N LEU A 99 8.70 6.41 -20.22
CA LEU A 99 7.94 7.64 -20.00
C LEU A 99 8.25 8.74 -21.01
N THR A 100 9.34 8.63 -21.77
CA THR A 100 9.81 9.67 -22.72
C THR A 100 8.80 10.01 -23.82
N TRP A 101 8.06 9.02 -24.32
CA TRP A 101 7.20 9.20 -25.50
C TRP A 101 5.73 9.31 -25.12
N THR A 102 5.01 10.24 -25.76
CA THR A 102 3.55 10.33 -25.68
C THR A 102 2.92 9.12 -26.37
N ARG A 103 1.93 8.49 -25.72
CA ARG A 103 1.17 7.38 -26.31
C ARG A 103 -0.06 7.91 -27.03
N ALA A 104 -0.34 7.34 -28.20
CA ALA A 104 -1.58 7.61 -28.93
C ALA A 104 -2.84 7.11 -28.21
N ASN A 105 -2.73 6.05 -27.40
CA ASN A 105 -3.87 5.54 -26.62
C ASN A 105 -4.06 6.39 -25.35
N PRO A 106 -5.22 7.05 -25.16
CA PRO A 106 -5.44 7.95 -24.02
C PRO A 106 -5.39 7.26 -22.66
N VAL A 107 -5.77 5.98 -22.57
CA VAL A 107 -5.73 5.22 -21.32
C VAL A 107 -4.28 4.96 -20.89
N ASN A 108 -3.44 4.54 -21.86
CA ASN A 108 -2.00 4.38 -21.64
C ASN A 108 -1.32 5.70 -21.28
N GLU A 109 -1.74 6.81 -21.87
CA GLU A 109 -1.18 8.14 -21.56
C GLU A 109 -1.55 8.59 -20.13
N ARG A 110 -2.78 8.34 -19.68
CA ARG A 110 -3.13 8.59 -18.27
C ARG A 110 -2.29 7.75 -17.32
N PHE A 111 -2.07 6.47 -17.64
CA PHE A 111 -1.22 5.61 -16.82
C PHE A 111 0.25 6.07 -16.84
N ALA A 112 0.74 6.52 -18.00
CA ALA A 112 2.05 7.16 -18.13
C ALA A 112 2.21 8.36 -17.20
N ALA A 113 1.25 9.29 -17.26
CA ALA A 113 1.26 10.50 -16.46
C ALA A 113 1.21 10.19 -14.96
N HIS A 114 0.46 9.15 -14.56
CA HIS A 114 0.45 8.65 -13.20
C HIS A 114 1.84 8.14 -12.77
N LEU A 115 2.46 7.25 -13.57
CA LEU A 115 3.80 6.74 -13.28
C LEU A 115 4.85 7.84 -13.24
N ALA A 116 4.77 8.83 -14.14
CA ALA A 116 5.67 9.98 -14.17
C ALA A 116 5.53 10.85 -12.91
N ARG A 117 4.30 11.11 -12.47
CA ARG A 117 4.02 11.86 -11.23
C ARG A 117 4.62 11.19 -10.00
N HIS A 118 4.58 9.86 -9.95
CA HIS A 118 5.02 9.09 -8.78
C HIS A 118 6.35 8.32 -9.01
N GLN A 119 7.14 8.71 -10.02
CA GLN A 119 8.33 7.97 -10.46
C GLN A 119 9.35 7.72 -9.34
N HIS A 120 9.53 8.70 -8.44
CA HIS A 120 10.46 8.63 -7.32
C HIS A 120 9.96 7.74 -6.18
N GLN A 121 8.68 7.34 -6.21
CA GLN A 121 8.01 6.57 -5.19
C GLN A 121 7.83 5.10 -5.61
N LEU A 122 8.26 4.70 -6.82
CA LEU A 122 8.04 3.34 -7.33
C LEU A 122 9.00 2.30 -6.75
N PHE A 123 10.24 2.71 -6.44
CA PHE A 123 11.34 1.81 -6.07
C PHE A 123 11.94 2.08 -4.69
N THR A 124 11.25 2.81 -3.83
CA THR A 124 11.71 3.16 -2.48
C THR A 124 12.01 1.90 -1.64
N PHE A 125 11.23 0.83 -1.83
CA PHE A 125 11.48 -0.48 -1.23
C PHE A 125 12.82 -1.12 -1.61
N LEU A 126 13.50 -0.66 -2.67
CA LEU A 126 14.85 -1.09 -3.04
C LEU A 126 15.94 -0.26 -2.34
N ASP A 127 15.60 0.92 -1.83
CA ASP A 127 16.47 1.79 -1.05
C ASP A 127 16.48 1.39 0.43
N ASP A 128 15.31 1.08 1.00
CA ASP A 128 15.14 0.70 2.39
C ASP A 128 14.47 -0.68 2.51
N PRO A 129 15.14 -1.70 3.09
CA PRO A 129 14.57 -3.02 3.35
C PRO A 129 13.35 -3.03 4.28
N ALA A 130 13.18 -2.02 5.14
CA ALA A 130 12.02 -1.92 6.03
C ALA A 130 10.73 -1.57 5.27
N ILE A 131 10.85 -0.99 4.08
CA ILE A 131 9.72 -0.59 3.25
C ILE A 131 9.28 -1.77 2.38
N ALA A 132 8.02 -2.19 2.53
CA ALA A 132 7.46 -3.25 1.68
C ALA A 132 7.08 -2.70 0.29
N ALA A 133 7.28 -3.52 -0.75
CA ALA A 133 6.90 -3.17 -2.13
C ALA A 133 5.37 -3.13 -2.35
N THR A 134 4.59 -3.78 -1.49
CA THR A 134 3.14 -3.89 -1.60
C THR A 134 2.46 -3.53 -0.29
N ASN A 135 1.24 -3.00 -0.38
CA ASN A 135 0.43 -2.66 0.79
C ASN A 135 -0.33 -3.88 1.36
N TRP A 136 0.25 -5.08 1.27
CA TRP A 136 -0.42 -6.31 1.69
C TRP A 136 -0.86 -6.25 3.16
N ARG A 137 0.00 -5.75 4.04
CA ARG A 137 -0.31 -5.68 5.49
C ARG A 137 -1.55 -4.84 5.78
N ALA A 138 -1.71 -3.68 5.14
CA ALA A 138 -2.90 -2.86 5.36
C ALA A 138 -4.14 -3.43 4.65
N GLN A 139 -3.98 -3.98 3.45
CA GLN A 139 -5.08 -4.68 2.75
C GLN A 139 -5.61 -5.87 3.56
N GLU A 140 -4.71 -6.68 4.11
CA GLU A 140 -5.02 -7.82 4.98
C GLU A 140 -5.66 -7.36 6.29
N ALA A 141 -5.29 -6.19 6.82
CA ALA A 141 -5.94 -5.61 7.99
C ALA A 141 -7.36 -5.14 7.72
N LEU A 142 -7.65 -4.67 6.50
CA LEU A 142 -8.98 -4.20 6.11
C LEU A 142 -9.91 -5.35 5.69
N ARG A 143 -9.38 -6.48 5.25
CA ARG A 143 -10.15 -7.62 4.72
C ARG A 143 -11.30 -8.08 5.64
N PRO A 144 -11.12 -8.28 6.96
CA PRO A 144 -12.22 -8.66 7.83
C PRO A 144 -13.39 -7.66 7.81
N ALA A 145 -13.09 -6.36 7.81
CA ALA A 145 -14.11 -5.31 7.74
C ALA A 145 -14.83 -5.30 6.40
N VAL A 146 -14.09 -5.48 5.30
CA VAL A 146 -14.65 -5.53 3.93
C VAL A 146 -15.55 -6.76 3.76
N VAL A 147 -15.13 -7.92 4.28
CA VAL A 147 -15.94 -9.15 4.26
C VAL A 147 -17.21 -8.97 5.09
N ASN A 148 -17.11 -8.49 6.33
CA ASN A 148 -18.29 -8.25 7.18
C ASN A 148 -19.27 -7.27 6.52
N ARG A 149 -18.76 -6.21 5.89
CA ARG A 149 -19.58 -5.27 5.11
C ARG A 149 -20.30 -5.96 3.95
N LYS A 150 -19.62 -6.87 3.24
CA LYS A 150 -20.20 -7.61 2.11
C LYS A 150 -21.28 -8.60 2.56
N VAL A 151 -21.04 -9.32 3.66
CA VAL A 151 -21.95 -10.38 4.14
C VAL A 151 -23.19 -9.79 4.82
N TRP A 152 -23.05 -8.72 5.61
CA TRP A 152 -24.15 -8.16 6.41
C TRP A 152 -24.75 -6.88 5.83
N GLY A 153 -24.29 -6.44 4.65
CA GLY A 153 -24.77 -5.24 3.97
C GLY A 153 -24.18 -3.92 4.49
N GLY A 154 -23.24 -3.97 5.45
CA GLY A 154 -22.55 -2.80 6.00
C GLY A 154 -23.37 -1.98 7.00
N ASN A 155 -22.81 -0.85 7.42
CA ASN A 155 -23.47 0.06 8.34
C ASN A 155 -24.58 0.83 7.62
N ARG A 156 -25.81 0.73 8.14
CA ARG A 156 -26.98 1.47 7.63
C ARG A 156 -27.10 2.89 8.20
N THR A 157 -26.32 3.22 9.24
CA THR A 157 -26.32 4.53 9.89
C THR A 157 -24.89 5.03 10.15
N PRO A 158 -24.65 6.35 10.14
CA PRO A 158 -23.36 6.92 10.53
C PRO A 158 -22.93 6.56 11.95
N ALA A 159 -23.89 6.48 12.89
CA ALA A 159 -23.64 6.05 14.26
C ALA A 159 -23.10 4.61 14.34
N GLY A 160 -23.69 3.68 13.58
CA GLY A 160 -23.19 2.31 13.50
C GLY A 160 -21.77 2.24 12.93
N ALA A 161 -21.47 3.07 11.93
CA ALA A 161 -20.11 3.17 11.37
C ALA A 161 -19.10 3.73 12.37
N ALA A 162 -19.48 4.75 13.14
CA ALA A 162 -18.64 5.36 14.16
C ALA A 162 -18.32 4.40 15.32
N VAL A 163 -19.25 3.48 15.65
CA VAL A 163 -19.03 2.44 16.68
C VAL A 163 -18.21 1.27 16.13
N GLN A 164 -18.49 0.84 14.89
CA GLN A 164 -17.80 -0.31 14.31
C GLN A 164 -16.31 -0.04 14.07
N ALA A 165 -15.93 1.18 13.65
CA ALA A 165 -14.55 1.52 13.34
C ALA A 165 -13.54 1.23 14.49
N PRO A 166 -13.74 1.74 15.72
CA PRO A 166 -12.83 1.46 16.84
C PRO A 166 -12.85 -0.01 17.26
N VAL A 167 -14.01 -0.70 17.22
CA VAL A 167 -14.09 -2.13 17.54
C VAL A 167 -13.28 -2.97 16.54
N MET A 168 -13.42 -2.72 15.24
CA MET A 168 -12.66 -3.44 14.22
C MET A 168 -11.15 -3.17 14.34
N SER A 169 -10.77 -1.93 14.66
CA SER A 169 -9.37 -1.57 14.94
C SER A 169 -8.83 -2.36 16.13
N PHE A 170 -9.57 -2.37 17.25
CA PHE A 170 -9.21 -3.10 18.47
C PHE A 170 -9.04 -4.61 18.22
N LEU A 171 -10.01 -5.24 17.57
CA LEU A 171 -9.95 -6.68 17.24
C LEU A 171 -8.73 -6.99 16.36
N ARG A 172 -8.43 -6.11 15.40
CA ARG A 172 -7.25 -6.27 14.54
C ARG A 172 -5.95 -6.16 15.32
N THR A 173 -5.82 -5.19 16.22
CA THR A 173 -4.64 -5.03 17.07
C THR A 173 -4.44 -6.26 17.95
N CYS A 174 -5.52 -6.77 18.57
CA CYS A 174 -5.44 -8.01 19.37
C CYS A 174 -4.93 -9.19 18.53
N TRP A 175 -5.50 -9.38 17.33
CA TRP A 175 -5.07 -10.44 16.42
C TRP A 175 -3.60 -10.30 15.99
N GLN A 176 -3.15 -9.08 15.68
CA GLN A 176 -1.75 -8.81 15.29
C GLN A 176 -0.75 -9.06 16.43
N GLN A 177 -1.17 -8.89 17.68
CA GLN A 177 -0.35 -9.09 18.86
C GLN A 177 -0.51 -10.48 19.49
N GLY A 178 -1.33 -11.37 18.90
CA GLY A 178 -1.60 -12.69 19.45
C GLY A 178 -2.40 -12.68 20.77
N LEU A 179 -3.17 -11.61 21.01
CA LEU A 179 -3.97 -11.42 22.21
C LEU A 179 -5.40 -11.94 22.01
N ASP A 180 -5.97 -12.52 23.06
CA ASP A 180 -7.39 -12.89 23.06
C ASP A 180 -8.28 -11.64 23.17
N SER A 181 -8.90 -11.30 22.04
CA SER A 181 -9.80 -10.17 21.93
C SER A 181 -11.03 -10.25 22.85
N LEU A 182 -11.55 -11.44 23.15
CA LEU A 182 -12.74 -11.59 23.98
C LEU A 182 -12.41 -11.33 25.45
N THR A 183 -11.26 -11.81 25.91
CA THR A 183 -10.77 -11.54 27.28
C THR A 183 -10.57 -10.05 27.52
N LEU A 184 -10.17 -9.30 26.48
CA LEU A 184 -9.90 -7.86 26.60
C LEU A 184 -11.14 -6.99 26.34
N LEU A 185 -12.04 -7.37 25.42
CA LEU A 185 -13.20 -6.57 25.04
C LEU A 185 -14.39 -6.73 25.99
N ALA A 186 -14.67 -7.95 26.46
CA ALA A 186 -15.85 -8.20 27.29
C ALA A 186 -15.86 -7.37 28.60
N PRO A 187 -14.75 -7.28 29.36
CA PRO A 187 -14.66 -6.40 30.52
C PRO A 187 -14.98 -4.93 30.23
N LEU A 188 -14.48 -4.41 29.10
CA LEU A 188 -14.68 -3.01 28.68
C LEU A 188 -16.15 -2.72 28.38
N LEU A 189 -16.84 -3.64 27.71
CA LEU A 189 -18.27 -3.53 27.42
C LEU A 189 -19.13 -3.60 28.68
N CYS A 190 -18.62 -4.24 29.74
CA CYS A 190 -19.26 -4.32 31.06
C CYS A 190 -18.89 -3.15 32.00
N GLY A 191 -18.20 -2.12 31.50
CA GLY A 191 -17.86 -0.91 32.27
C GLY A 191 -16.64 -1.05 33.18
N GLN A 192 -15.84 -2.11 33.03
CA GLN A 192 -14.59 -2.24 33.78
C GLN A 192 -13.49 -1.36 33.17
N PRO A 193 -12.62 -0.76 34.00
CA PRO A 193 -11.54 0.08 33.50
C PRO A 193 -10.55 -0.74 32.66
N PRO A 194 -9.91 -0.13 31.66
CA PRO A 194 -8.95 -0.82 30.81
C PRO A 194 -7.80 -1.39 31.65
N GLN A 195 -7.57 -2.71 31.54
CA GLN A 195 -6.41 -3.35 32.15
C GLN A 195 -5.10 -2.74 31.61
N PRO A 196 -3.99 -2.75 32.36
CA PRO A 196 -2.71 -2.18 31.90
C PRO A 196 -2.21 -2.77 30.56
N LEU A 197 -2.67 -3.96 30.17
CA LEU A 197 -2.42 -4.55 28.85
C LEU A 197 -2.91 -3.66 27.68
N LEU A 198 -4.00 -2.90 27.87
CA LEU A 198 -4.50 -1.94 26.87
C LEU A 198 -3.56 -0.75 26.66
N ALA A 199 -2.71 -0.40 27.64
CA ALA A 199 -1.70 0.65 27.47
C ALA A 199 -0.60 0.25 26.47
N HIS A 200 -0.39 -1.05 26.26
CA HIS A 200 0.57 -1.58 25.29
C HIS A 200 0.01 -1.67 23.86
N LEU A 201 -1.32 -1.67 23.67
CA LEU A 201 -1.96 -1.65 22.35
C LEU A 201 -1.73 -0.33 21.58
N ASN A 202 -1.36 0.75 22.28
CA ASN A 202 -1.07 2.06 21.69
C ASN A 202 0.34 2.19 21.10
N ARG A 203 1.16 1.13 21.13
CA ARG A 203 2.47 1.13 20.46
C ARG A 203 2.30 0.50 19.08
N SER A 204 2.59 1.27 18.02
CA SER A 204 2.71 0.73 16.67
C SER A 204 3.64 -0.49 16.68
N PRO A 205 3.29 -1.58 15.99
CA PRO A 205 4.21 -2.71 15.87
C PRO A 205 5.49 -2.25 15.14
N PRO A 206 6.65 -2.85 15.46
CA PRO A 206 7.89 -2.60 14.72
C PRO A 206 7.80 -3.00 13.24
#